data_AF-A0A9P6G2Y2-F1
#
_entry.id   AF-A0A9P6G2Y2-F1
#
_cell.length_a   1.000
_cell.length_b   1.000
_cell.length_c   1.000
_cell.angle_alpha   90.00
_cell.angle_beta   90.00
_cell.angle_gamma   90.00
#
_symmetry.space_group_name_H-M   'P 1'
#
loop_
_entity.id
_entity.type
_entity.pdbx_description
1 polymer ?
#
loop_
_entity_poly.entity_id
_entity_poly.type
_entity_poly.pdbx_seq_one_letter_code
_entity_poly.pdbx_strand_id
1 'polypeptide(L)' 'MAAPRPFDGNSRCEVQGFKYSPPSVIECCLKHMGGSDFKKDTVFCKLPIGREGRFRKCVRDLGFATVVDCHYYDEDLE' A
#
# COMPACT_ATOMS: atom_id res chain seq x y z
N MET A 1 20.95 14.83 20.15
CA MET A 1 19.55 14.38 19.98
C MET A 1 19.30 14.29 18.49
N ALA A 2 19.25 13.09 17.91
CA ALA A 2 18.92 12.94 16.50
C ALA A 2 17.43 13.27 16.32
N ALA A 3 17.10 14.22 15.45
CA ALA A 3 15.73 14.41 15.03
C ALA A 3 15.22 13.08 14.44
N PRO A 4 13.95 12.67 14.66
CA PRO A 4 13.41 11.53 13.94
C PRO A 4 13.59 11.85 12.46
N ARG A 5 14.41 11.04 11.76
CA ARG A 5 14.55 11.18 10.31
C ARG A 5 13.12 11.13 9.76
N PRO A 6 12.69 12.09 8.92
CA PRO A 6 11.47 11.86 8.15
C PRO A 6 11.66 10.50 7.50
N PHE A 7 10.68 9.61 7.64
CA PHE A 7 10.71 8.31 6.98
C PHE A 7 10.68 8.60 5.48
N ASP A 8 11.85 8.83 4.87
CA ASP A 8 12.06 9.09 3.45
C ASP A 8 11.96 7.78 2.63
N GLY A 9 11.35 6.75 3.24
CA GLY A 9 11.13 5.46 2.63
C GLY A 9 9.67 5.29 2.20
N ASN A 10 9.48 4.36 1.26
CA ASN A 10 8.17 3.90 0.85
C ASN A 10 7.97 2.44 1.27
N SER A 11 6.75 2.14 1.70
CA SER A 11 6.25 0.77 1.79
C SER A 11 5.66 0.35 0.44
N ARG A 12 5.84 -0.91 0.06
CA ARG A 12 5.13 -1.54 -1.05
C ARG A 12 4.14 -2.53 -0.49
N CYS A 13 2.87 -2.25 -0.70
CA CYS A 13 1.78 -3.11 -0.31
C CYS A 13 1.26 -3.91 -1.50
N GLU A 14 1.07 -5.21 -1.31
CA GLU A 14 0.51 -6.14 -2.26
C GLU A 14 -0.89 -6.51 -1.78
N VAL A 15 -1.88 -6.27 -2.63
CA VAL A 15 -3.27 -6.62 -2.39
C VAL A 15 -3.67 -7.76 -3.31
N GLN A 16 -4.06 -8.86 -2.68
CA GLN A 16 -4.56 -10.06 -3.34
C GLN A 16 -5.90 -10.42 -2.71
N GLY A 17 -6.85 -10.93 -3.48
CA GLY A 17 -8.15 -11.28 -2.94
C GLY A 17 -9.00 -12.10 -3.90
N PHE A 18 -10.14 -12.59 -3.42
CA PHE A 18 -11.11 -13.29 -4.25
C PHE A 18 -12.27 -12.36 -4.60
N LYS A 19 -12.60 -12.24 -5.89
CA LYS A 19 -13.70 -11.39 -6.39
C LYS A 19 -13.65 -9.94 -5.85
N TYR A 20 -12.46 -9.34 -5.87
CA TYR A 20 -12.30 -7.93 -5.55
C TYR A 20 -12.21 -7.10 -6.84
N SER A 21 -12.44 -5.79 -6.73
CA SER A 21 -12.28 -4.86 -7.85
C SER A 21 -10.91 -4.17 -7.76
N PRO A 22 -9.93 -4.52 -8.63
CA PRO A 22 -8.66 -3.81 -8.73
C PRO A 22 -8.77 -2.28 -8.82
N PRO A 23 -9.67 -1.69 -9.65
CA PRO A 23 -9.76 -0.23 -9.74
C PRO A 23 -10.12 0.43 -8.42
N SER A 24 -11.03 -0.14 -7.64
CA SER A 24 -11.42 0.40 -6.33
C SER A 24 -10.27 0.35 -5.31
N VAL A 25 -9.45 -0.71 -5.35
CA VAL A 25 -8.23 -0.81 -4.52
C VAL A 25 -7.17 0.20 -4.97
N ILE A 26 -7.01 0.39 -6.28
CA ILE A 26 -6.12 1.39 -6.87
C ILE A 26 -6.52 2.80 -6.42
N GLU A 27 -7.81 3.13 -6.42
CA GLU A 27 -8.29 4.42 -5.92
C GLU A 27 -7.93 4.65 -4.45
N CYS A 28 -8.07 3.62 -3.59
CA CYS A 28 -7.62 3.69 -2.20
C CYS A 28 -6.11 3.99 -2.09
N CYS A 29 -5.32 3.46 -3.02
CA CYS A 29 -3.89 3.67 -3.08
C CYS A 29 -3.53 5.12 -3.43
N LEU A 30 -4.11 5.62 -4.52
CA LEU A 30 -3.90 6.98 -5.03
C LEU A 30 -4.35 8.03 -4.01
N LYS A 31 -5.47 7.78 -3.30
CA LYS A 31 -6.01 8.65 -2.25
C LYS A 31 -5.03 8.90 -1.10
N HIS A 32 -4.10 7.97 -0.87
CA HIS A 32 -3.10 8.09 0.19
C HIS A 32 -1.73 8.55 -0.33
N MET A 33 -1.68 9.20 -1.49
CA MET A 33 -0.46 9.64 -2.18
C MET A 33 0.48 8.46 -2.46
N GLY A 34 -0.09 7.30 -2.78
CA GLY A 34 0.67 6.15 -3.24
C GLY A 34 0.71 6.05 -4.77
N GLY A 35 1.73 5.38 -5.29
CA GLY A 35 1.73 4.84 -6.65
C GLY A 35 1.04 3.49 -6.69
N SER A 36 0.44 3.13 -7.82
CA SER A 36 -0.28 1.86 -7.98
C SER A 36 0.06 1.16 -9.28
N ASP A 37 0.30 -0.14 -9.22
CA ASP A 37 0.48 -1.03 -10.36
C ASP A 37 -0.47 -2.22 -10.24
N PHE A 38 -0.95 -2.74 -11.36
CA PHE A 38 -1.80 -3.94 -11.36
C PHE A 38 -1.20 -5.00 -12.28
N LYS A 39 -0.94 -6.19 -11.73
CA LYS A 39 -0.33 -7.29 -12.48
C LYS A 39 -0.91 -8.62 -12.03
N LYS A 40 -1.42 -9.42 -12.97
CA LYS A 40 -1.91 -10.79 -12.74
C LYS A 40 -2.85 -10.91 -11.53
N ASP A 41 -3.87 -10.07 -11.46
CA ASP A 41 -4.85 -10.07 -10.35
C ASP A 41 -4.27 -9.66 -8.98
N THR A 42 -3.10 -9.02 -8.95
CA THR A 42 -2.51 -8.44 -7.75
C THR A 42 -2.35 -6.93 -7.95
N VAL A 43 -2.83 -6.14 -7.00
CA VAL A 43 -2.60 -4.69 -6.97
C VAL A 43 -1.39 -4.41 -6.08
N PHE A 44 -0.39 -3.77 -6.64
CA PHE A 44 0.79 -3.29 -5.95
C PHE A 44 0.64 -1.80 -5.66
N CYS A 45 0.97 -1.40 -4.44
CA CYS A 45 0.74 -0.07 -3.91
C CYS A 45 1.99 0.45 -3.25
N LYS A 46 2.63 1.46 -3.82
CA LYS A 46 3.77 2.14 -3.19
C LYS A 46 3.25 3.28 -2.33
N LEU A 47 3.26 3.13 -1.01
CA LEU A 47 2.77 4.14 -0.06
C LEU A 47 3.95 4.74 0.71
N PRO A 48 3.89 6.00 1.15
CA PRO A 48 4.87 6.51 2.12
C PRO A 48 4.62 5.86 3.47
N ILE A 49 5.71 5.58 4.20
CA ILE A 49 5.66 4.91 5.50
C ILE A 49 4.72 5.65 6.47
N GLY A 50 3.90 4.90 7.19
CA GLY A 50 2.89 5.42 8.12
C GLY A 50 1.51 5.64 7.48
N ARG A 51 1.33 5.34 6.18
CA ARG A 51 0.03 5.39 5.50
C ARG A 51 -0.60 4.03 5.26
N GLU A 52 0.13 2.95 5.47
CA GLU A 52 -0.34 1.56 5.31
C GLU A 52 -1.62 1.29 6.11
N GLY A 53 -1.70 1.81 7.35
CA GLY A 53 -2.89 1.64 8.19
C GLY A 53 -4.14 2.29 7.59
N ARG A 54 -4.00 3.45 6.92
CA ARG A 54 -5.10 4.14 6.24
C ARG A 54 -5.50 3.39 4.97
N PHE A 55 -4.51 2.91 4.22
CA PHE A 55 -4.75 2.09 3.04
C PHE A 55 -5.47 0.78 3.39
N ARG A 56 -5.00 0.03 4.39
CA ARG A 56 -5.66 -1.19 4.89
C ARG A 56 -7.09 -0.92 5.31
N LYS A 57 -7.35 0.20 6.00
CA LYS A 57 -8.70 0.61 6.36
C LYS A 57 -9.55 0.89 5.13
N CYS A 58 -9.03 1.62 4.15
CA CYS A 58 -9.74 1.93 2.91
C CYS A 58 -10.13 0.65 2.16
N VAL A 59 -9.19 -0.28 1.97
CA VAL A 59 -9.45 -1.56 1.30
C VAL A 59 -10.47 -2.40 2.09
N ARG A 60 -10.41 -2.39 3.43
CA ARG A 60 -11.40 -3.08 4.27
C ARG A 60 -12.80 -2.47 4.17
N ASP A 61 -12.90 -1.16 4.00
CA ASP A 61 -14.18 -0.44 3.86
C ASP A 61 -14.90 -0.78 2.55
N LEU A 62 -14.15 -1.16 1.50
CA LEU A 62 -14.72 -1.66 0.24
C LEU A 62 -15.46 -3.00 0.40
N GLY A 63 -15.25 -3.71 1.52
CA GLY A 63 -15.94 -4.99 1.80
C GLY A 63 -15.43 -6.19 1.00
N PHE A 64 -14.26 -6.08 0.36
CA PHE A 64 -13.66 -7.19 -0.38
C PHE A 64 -12.90 -8.15 0.53
N ALA A 65 -12.99 -9.45 0.26
CA ALA A 65 -12.15 -10.47 0.86
C ALA A 65 -10.72 -10.39 0.26
N THR A 66 -9.92 -9.47 0.81
CA THR A 66 -8.57 -9.16 0.36
C THR A 66 -7.57 -9.28 1.50
N VAL A 67 -6.36 -9.68 1.16
CA VAL A 67 -5.18 -9.71 2.01
C VAL A 67 -4.26 -8.58 1.54
N VAL A 68 -3.82 -7.75 2.49
CA VAL A 68 -2.91 -6.62 2.23
C VAL A 68 -1.59 -6.88 2.94
N ASP A 69 -0.64 -7.41 2.19
CA ASP A 69 0.74 -7.55 2.66
C ASP A 69 1.50 -6.25 2.38
N CYS A 70 2.39 -5.80 3.26
CA CYS A 70 3.17 -4.58 3.06
C CYS A 70 4.61 -4.82 3.46
N HIS A 71 5.51 -4.64 2.49
CA HIS A 71 6.94 -4.72 2.67
C HIS A 71 7.56 -3.32 2.71
N TYR A 72 8.46 -3.10 3.65
CA TYR A 72 9.22 -1.86 3.76
C TYR A 72 10.54 -2.08 3.02
N TYR A 73 10.84 -1.21 2.06
CA TYR A 73 12.17 -1.16 1.48
C TYR A 73 12.92 -0.06 2.19
N ASP A 74 13.95 -0.45 2.93
CA ASP A 74 14.98 0.46 3.40
C ASP A 74 15.96 0.61 2.24
N GLU A 75 15.99 1.78 1.58
CA GLU A 75 16.97 2.08 0.52
C GLU A 75 18.40 2.27 1.09
N ASP A 76 18.63 1.97 2.38
CA ASP A 76 19.92 2.02 3.09
C ASP A 76 20.72 0.69 2.98
N LEU A 77 20.29 -0.27 2.14
CA LEU A 77 21.04 -1.51 1.86
C LEU A 77 21.70 -1.52 0.47
N GLU A 78 22.44 -0.46 0.11
CA GLU A 78 23.54 -0.50 -0.87
C GLU A 78 24.70 0.42 -0.44
#